data_AF-A0A352T9L7-F1
#
_entry.id   AF-A0A352T9L7-F1
#
_cell.length_a   1.000
_cell.length_b   1.000
_cell.length_c   1.000
_cell.angle_alpha   90.00
_cell.angle_beta   90.00
_cell.angle_gamma   90.00
#
_symmetry.space_group_name_H-M   'P 1'
#
loop_
_entity.id
_entity.type
_entity.pdbx_description
1 polymer ?
#
loop_
_entity_poly.entity_id
_entity_poly.type
_entity_poly.pdbx_seq_one_letter_code
_entity_poly.pdbx_strand_id
1 'polypeptide(L)'
;MTSTRSLKKTLLLCLTVFSSVQLFATQQYSPSYGYSIDFPEGFYLSAKNDDSTAYQFDSALLPVQAILRIYDADRYPSAQDALDGTLDALGADGTSESFSWRGTDAALATFTLKLKQSENEGLGFASPLTYGKGTLVLFTWCEQNQYENCLNYMLSLLDSVCIDRGSYFEPGPITTYAYPASEEKRELSLDIGGTKVTTSINASDEEASRYLIEREFSVMQLYQQSVLWKEAWQRYYRMIFRDSYGRLQNVAFDIYNALSPSCADETELAQRLLTWTQGMPYEREKTNSDFADLPSILSGGGSDCDSRSMLLAVLLRQMNVDTVIFVSAEYGHALAGIVSDHPGHTYSVNGKKYLMGETTATGLTWGKVAQDLDDESKWIAVEAPLTYGD
;
A
#
# COMPACT_ATOMS: atom_id res chain seq x y z
N MET A 1 66.29 -50.79 7.67
CA MET A 1 65.57 -49.62 8.20
C MET A 1 65.95 -48.47 7.28
N THR A 2 65.13 -47.96 6.38
CA THR A 2 63.80 -47.36 6.56
C THR A 2 63.09 -47.29 5.20
N SER A 3 61.78 -47.55 5.20
CA SER A 3 60.88 -47.46 4.04
C SER A 3 60.28 -46.05 3.99
N THR A 4 60.44 -45.32 2.89
CA THR A 4 59.72 -44.07 2.62
C THR A 4 58.84 -44.23 1.38
N ARG A 5 57.56 -44.51 1.62
CA ARG A 5 56.48 -44.39 0.64
C ARG A 5 56.17 -42.91 0.41
N SER A 6 56.33 -42.46 -0.83
CA SER A 6 55.82 -41.18 -1.32
C SER A 6 54.30 -41.27 -1.46
N LEU A 7 53.56 -40.54 -0.61
CA LEU A 7 52.11 -40.42 -0.68
C LEU A 7 51.74 -39.07 -1.29
N LYS A 8 51.09 -39.12 -2.45
CA LYS A 8 50.47 -38.00 -3.15
C LYS A 8 49.49 -37.27 -2.22
N LYS A 9 49.56 -35.94 -2.15
CA LYS A 9 48.47 -35.09 -1.66
C LYS A 9 48.10 -34.11 -2.77
N THR A 10 47.07 -34.46 -3.52
CA THR A 10 46.35 -33.54 -4.40
C THR A 10 45.46 -32.68 -3.51
N LEU A 11 45.73 -31.37 -3.46
CA LEU A 11 44.92 -30.41 -2.74
C LEU A 11 43.71 -30.05 -3.63
N LEU A 12 42.53 -30.58 -3.29
CA LEU A 12 41.27 -30.21 -3.93
C LEU A 12 40.76 -28.93 -3.25
N LEU A 13 40.86 -27.80 -3.95
CA LEU A 13 40.33 -26.51 -3.52
C LEU A 13 38.83 -26.47 -3.86
N CYS A 14 37.97 -26.81 -2.90
CA CYS A 14 36.53 -26.54 -3.01
C CYS A 14 36.30 -25.03 -2.78
N LEU A 15 36.09 -24.27 -3.86
CA LEU A 15 35.46 -22.95 -3.76
C LEU A 15 33.97 -23.17 -3.47
N THR A 16 33.57 -23.03 -2.22
CA THR A 16 32.17 -22.80 -1.85
C THR A 16 31.83 -21.34 -2.16
N VAL A 17 31.18 -21.09 -3.28
CA VAL A 17 30.51 -19.82 -3.56
C VAL A 17 29.29 -19.76 -2.65
N PHE A 18 29.38 -19.00 -1.56
CA PHE A 18 28.21 -18.59 -0.79
C PHE A 18 27.51 -17.49 -1.59
N SER A 19 26.53 -17.86 -2.42
CA SER A 19 25.50 -16.90 -2.84
C SER A 19 24.68 -16.55 -1.61
N SER A 20 24.94 -15.37 -1.04
CA SER A 20 24.03 -14.76 -0.07
C SER A 20 22.74 -14.40 -0.79
N VAL A 21 21.76 -15.30 -0.74
CA VAL A 21 20.38 -14.96 -1.12
C VAL A 21 19.88 -13.98 -0.08
N GLN A 22 19.86 -12.69 -0.42
CA GLN A 22 19.17 -11.70 0.40
C GLN A 22 17.67 -11.97 0.24
N LEU A 23 17.02 -12.38 1.33
CA LEU A 23 15.57 -12.45 1.41
C LEU A 23 15.07 -11.02 1.64
N PHE A 24 14.45 -10.43 0.62
CA PHE A 24 13.75 -9.17 0.76
C PHE A 24 12.43 -9.43 1.50
N ALA A 25 12.13 -8.61 2.50
CA ALA A 25 10.86 -8.68 3.20
C ALA A 25 9.92 -7.66 2.56
N THR A 26 8.96 -8.14 1.76
CA THR A 26 7.91 -7.32 1.12
C THR A 26 7.02 -6.65 2.18
N GLN A 27 6.75 -7.33 3.29
CA GLN A 27 5.94 -6.83 4.39
C GLN A 27 6.53 -7.31 5.72
N GLN A 28 6.79 -6.38 6.65
CA GLN A 28 7.13 -6.72 8.02
C GLN A 28 5.84 -6.78 8.84
N TYR A 29 5.61 -7.86 9.56
CA TYR A 29 4.45 -7.99 10.43
C TYR A 29 4.82 -8.63 11.77
N SER A 30 4.02 -8.35 12.79
CA SER A 30 4.13 -9.02 14.08
C SER A 30 2.78 -9.58 14.52
N PRO A 31 2.59 -10.92 14.53
CA PRO A 31 1.45 -11.57 15.16
C PRO A 31 1.21 -11.13 16.60
N SER A 32 2.30 -11.04 17.36
CA SER A 32 2.29 -10.76 18.79
C SER A 32 1.77 -9.35 19.05
N TYR A 33 2.30 -8.38 18.29
CA TYR A 33 2.01 -6.96 18.48
C TYR A 33 0.84 -6.44 17.63
N GLY A 34 0.46 -7.15 16.57
CA GLY A 34 -0.70 -6.83 15.74
C GLY A 34 -0.47 -5.72 14.71
N TYR A 35 0.78 -5.35 14.42
CA TYR A 35 1.12 -4.36 13.41
C TYR A 35 1.64 -5.00 12.12
N SER A 36 1.60 -4.24 11.03
CA SER A 36 2.38 -4.50 9.81
C SER A 36 2.90 -3.22 9.18
N ILE A 37 3.89 -3.36 8.31
CA ILE A 37 4.49 -2.29 7.51
C ILE A 37 4.76 -2.87 6.12
N ASP A 38 4.14 -2.31 5.08
CA ASP A 38 4.38 -2.65 3.67
C ASP A 38 5.52 -1.75 3.15
N PHE A 39 6.77 -2.13 3.50
CA PHE A 39 7.95 -1.35 3.12
C PHE A 39 8.04 -1.20 1.60
N PRO A 40 8.58 -0.09 1.07
CA PRO A 40 9.01 -0.06 -0.32
C PRO A 40 9.90 -1.28 -0.63
N GLU A 41 9.81 -1.82 -1.84
CA GLU A 41 10.54 -3.05 -2.19
C GLU A 41 12.06 -2.93 -2.02
N GLY A 42 12.72 -4.02 -1.63
CA GLY A 42 14.19 -4.04 -1.48
C GLY A 42 14.71 -3.66 -0.09
N PHE A 43 13.83 -3.39 0.89
CA PHE A 43 14.23 -3.38 2.30
C PHE A 43 14.54 -4.79 2.80
N TYR A 44 15.53 -4.88 3.69
CA TYR A 44 15.89 -6.12 4.36
C TYR A 44 16.21 -5.86 5.84
N LEU A 45 15.94 -6.86 6.68
CA LEU A 45 16.26 -6.83 8.10
C LEU A 45 17.78 -6.98 8.29
N SER A 46 18.44 -5.98 8.86
CA SER A 46 19.89 -5.99 9.10
C SER A 46 20.26 -6.29 10.54
N ALA A 47 19.40 -5.94 11.50
CA ALA A 47 19.59 -6.31 12.90
C ALA A 47 18.24 -6.45 13.64
N LYS A 48 18.24 -7.26 14.70
CA LYS A 48 17.12 -7.35 15.66
C LYS A 48 17.65 -7.65 17.06
N ASN A 49 16.89 -7.29 18.08
CA ASN A 49 17.15 -7.75 19.45
C ASN A 49 16.52 -9.13 19.71
N ASP A 50 16.92 -9.74 20.83
CA ASP A 50 16.52 -11.10 21.20
C ASP A 50 15.03 -11.21 21.54
N ASP A 51 14.47 -10.18 22.18
CA ASP A 51 13.07 -10.08 22.59
C ASP A 51 12.13 -9.62 21.46
N SER A 52 12.65 -9.37 20.26
CA SER A 52 11.84 -9.04 19.07
C SER A 52 10.98 -7.78 19.26
N THR A 53 11.53 -6.80 19.99
CA THR A 53 10.95 -5.48 20.24
C THR A 53 11.72 -4.35 19.54
N ALA A 54 12.88 -4.63 18.96
CA ALA A 54 13.67 -3.67 18.20
C ALA A 54 14.26 -4.32 16.95
N TYR A 55 14.09 -3.63 15.82
CA TYR A 55 14.50 -4.08 14.50
C TYR A 55 15.18 -2.92 13.76
N GLN A 56 16.18 -3.26 12.95
CA GLN A 56 16.81 -2.35 12.02
C GLN A 56 16.69 -2.90 10.61
N PHE A 57 16.32 -2.02 9.68
CA PHE A 57 16.15 -2.32 8.28
C PHE A 57 17.03 -1.37 7.45
N ASP A 58 17.56 -1.90 6.35
CA ASP A 58 18.30 -1.13 5.36
C ASP A 58 17.65 -1.33 3.99
N SER A 59 17.62 -0.28 3.17
CA SER A 59 17.19 -0.38 1.77
C SER A 59 18.37 -0.77 0.88
N ALA A 60 18.11 -1.69 -0.06
CA ALA A 60 19.06 -2.03 -1.12
C ALA A 60 18.99 -1.06 -2.32
N LEU A 61 17.96 -0.20 -2.38
CA LEU A 61 17.72 0.70 -3.52
C LEU A 61 18.27 2.12 -3.26
N LEU A 62 17.93 2.67 -2.10
CA LEU A 62 18.35 4.01 -1.67
C LEU A 62 19.13 3.92 -0.36
N PRO A 63 19.99 4.90 -0.03
CA PRO A 63 20.75 4.92 1.23
C PRO A 63 19.85 5.31 2.41
N VAL A 64 18.74 4.60 2.58
CA VAL A 64 17.72 4.81 3.61
C VAL A 64 17.79 3.67 4.61
N GLN A 65 17.78 4.03 5.89
CA GLN A 65 17.74 3.11 7.01
C GLN A 65 16.48 3.36 7.82
N ALA A 66 15.97 2.33 8.47
CA ALA A 66 14.85 2.45 9.40
C ALA A 66 15.08 1.64 10.67
N ILE A 67 14.59 2.14 11.79
CA ILE A 67 14.47 1.37 13.03
C ILE A 67 13.03 1.33 13.48
N LEU A 68 12.62 0.15 13.92
CA LEU A 68 11.33 -0.08 14.52
C LEU A 68 11.55 -0.52 15.96
N ARG A 69 10.87 0.12 16.90
CA ARG A 69 10.89 -0.25 18.30
C ARG A 69 9.49 -0.31 18.87
N ILE A 70 9.24 -1.31 19.70
CA ILE A 70 8.02 -1.44 20.49
C ILE A 70 8.39 -1.20 21.95
N TYR A 71 7.80 -0.17 22.55
CA TYR A 71 7.92 0.09 23.99
C TYR A 71 6.73 -0.51 24.75
N ASP A 72 6.95 -0.88 26.01
CA ASP A 72 5.87 -1.30 26.91
C ASP A 72 4.80 -0.20 27.04
N ALA A 73 3.55 -0.60 27.20
CA ALA A 73 2.40 0.32 27.13
C ALA A 73 2.37 1.39 28.23
N ASP A 74 3.08 1.16 29.34
CA ASP A 74 3.19 2.08 30.48
C ASP A 74 4.48 2.90 30.46
N ARG A 75 5.36 2.69 29.47
CA ARG A 75 6.66 3.36 29.39
C ARG A 75 6.53 4.86 29.09
N TYR A 76 5.64 5.22 28.19
CA TYR A 76 5.41 6.59 27.74
C TYR A 76 3.92 6.92 27.83
N PRO A 77 3.55 8.12 28.32
CA PRO A 77 2.15 8.49 28.47
C PRO A 77 1.46 8.88 27.16
N SER A 78 2.21 9.21 26.10
CA SER A 78 1.70 9.48 24.76
C SER A 78 2.65 8.97 23.65
N ALA A 79 2.16 8.95 22.42
CA ALA A 79 2.95 8.69 21.22
C ALA A 79 4.05 9.74 21.03
N GLN A 80 3.77 11.01 21.34
CA GLN A 80 4.75 12.08 21.27
C GLN A 80 5.88 11.89 22.28
N ASP A 81 5.55 11.57 23.54
CA ASP A 81 6.56 11.28 24.56
C ASP A 81 7.44 10.07 24.16
N ALA A 82 6.87 9.10 23.45
CA ALA A 82 7.62 7.95 22.93
C ALA A 82 8.58 8.33 21.80
N LEU A 83 8.21 9.27 20.92
CA LEU A 83 9.12 9.83 19.91
C LEU A 83 10.23 10.64 20.57
N ASP A 84 9.87 11.59 21.43
CA ASP A 84 10.83 12.48 22.10
C ASP A 84 11.83 11.68 22.94
N GLY A 85 11.34 10.72 23.72
CA GLY A 85 12.21 9.83 24.49
C GLY A 85 13.11 8.95 23.62
N THR A 86 12.72 8.65 22.39
CA THR A 86 13.56 7.91 21.43
C THR A 86 14.57 8.82 20.75
N LEU A 87 14.20 10.05 20.37
CA LEU A 87 15.12 11.07 19.87
C LEU A 87 16.24 11.34 20.87
N ASP A 88 15.88 11.54 22.14
CA ASP A 88 16.83 11.72 23.25
C ASP A 88 17.78 10.51 23.37
N ALA A 89 17.24 9.30 23.30
CA ALA A 89 18.04 8.06 23.39
C ALA A 89 19.01 7.89 22.21
N LEU A 90 18.65 8.41 21.03
CA LEU A 90 19.51 8.44 19.85
C LEU A 90 20.52 9.60 19.87
N GLY A 91 20.34 10.59 20.74
CA GLY A 91 21.08 11.85 20.69
C GLY A 91 20.78 12.64 19.41
N ALA A 92 19.56 12.52 18.89
CA ALA A 92 19.07 13.25 17.73
C ALA A 92 18.52 14.62 18.16
N ASP A 93 18.65 15.62 17.27
CA ASP A 93 18.03 16.94 17.44
C ASP A 93 16.81 17.02 16.52
N GLY A 94 15.62 17.27 17.06
CA GLY A 94 14.39 17.19 16.29
C GLY A 94 13.18 17.73 17.02
N THR A 95 12.07 17.81 16.29
CA THR A 95 10.76 18.23 16.83
C THR A 95 9.71 17.20 16.49
N SER A 96 8.79 16.99 17.43
CA SER A 96 7.63 16.10 17.27
C SER A 96 6.32 16.88 17.38
N GLU A 97 5.27 16.36 16.75
CA GLU A 97 3.92 16.89 16.82
C GLU A 97 2.91 15.75 16.94
N SER A 98 1.94 15.93 17.85
CA SER A 98 0.83 15.00 18.04
C SER A 98 -0.31 15.26 17.05
N PHE A 99 -0.97 14.20 16.61
CA PHE A 99 -2.20 14.25 15.82
C PHE A 99 -3.07 13.02 16.11
N SER A 100 -4.31 13.05 15.64
CA SER A 100 -5.21 11.89 15.73
C SER A 100 -5.18 11.10 14.43
N TRP A 101 -4.83 9.81 14.51
CA TRP A 101 -4.93 8.89 13.40
C TRP A 101 -5.91 7.78 13.74
N ARG A 102 -7.03 7.72 13.00
CA ARG A 102 -8.13 6.77 13.24
C ARG A 102 -8.68 6.85 14.68
N GLY A 103 -8.77 8.06 15.24
CA GLY A 103 -9.22 8.28 16.61
C GLY A 103 -8.23 7.81 17.68
N THR A 104 -7.00 7.47 17.30
CA THR A 104 -5.92 7.03 18.17
C THR A 104 -4.84 8.09 18.25
N ASP A 105 -4.21 8.21 19.42
CA ASP A 105 -3.03 9.05 19.62
C ASP A 105 -1.91 8.67 18.63
N ALA A 106 -1.33 9.65 17.97
CA ALA A 106 -0.25 9.46 17.04
C ALA A 106 0.67 10.67 17.05
N ALA A 107 1.91 10.48 16.68
CA ALA A 107 2.85 11.58 16.55
C ALA A 107 3.77 11.37 15.35
N LEU A 108 4.22 12.48 14.78
CA LEU A 108 5.28 12.53 13.78
C LEU A 108 6.45 13.34 14.30
N ALA A 109 7.65 13.07 13.81
CA ALA A 109 8.82 13.87 14.09
C ALA A 109 9.67 14.10 12.84
N THR A 110 10.38 15.23 12.82
CA THR A 110 11.51 15.47 11.93
C THR A 110 12.75 15.61 12.79
N PHE A 111 13.90 15.11 12.33
CA PHE A 111 15.11 15.14 13.13
C PHE A 111 16.39 15.11 12.29
N THR A 112 17.47 15.53 12.92
CA THR A 112 18.85 15.34 12.46
C THR A 112 19.63 14.49 13.44
N LEU A 113 20.55 13.67 12.91
CA LEU A 113 21.36 12.75 13.70
C LEU A 113 22.79 12.69 13.18
N LYS A 114 23.76 12.84 14.08
CA LYS A 114 25.19 12.68 13.75
C LYS A 114 25.62 11.24 13.96
N LEU A 115 25.81 10.52 12.86
CA LEU A 115 26.34 9.15 12.88
C LEU A 115 27.77 9.18 12.33
N LYS A 116 28.75 8.92 13.21
CA LYS A 116 30.19 8.96 12.90
C LYS A 116 30.60 10.34 12.35
N GLN A 117 30.85 10.44 11.04
CA GLN A 117 31.26 11.67 10.35
C GLN A 117 30.20 12.20 9.36
N SER A 118 29.02 11.55 9.30
CA SER A 118 27.93 11.97 8.42
C SER A 118 26.80 12.61 9.23
N GLU A 119 26.28 13.74 8.73
CA GLU A 119 25.02 14.32 9.19
C GLU A 119 23.87 13.64 8.45
N ASN A 120 22.87 13.19 9.20
CA ASN A 120 21.69 12.50 8.68
C ASN A 120 20.45 13.30 9.02
N GLU A 121 19.43 13.16 8.19
CA GLU A 121 18.13 13.78 8.36
C GLU A 121 17.04 12.73 8.14
N GLY A 122 15.96 12.82 8.91
CA GLY A 122 14.96 11.77 8.93
C GLY A 122 13.62 12.15 9.52
N LEU A 123 12.73 11.16 9.50
CA LEU A 123 11.34 11.23 9.91
C LEU A 123 11.03 10.14 10.95
N GLY A 124 10.18 10.46 11.91
CA GLY A 124 9.70 9.54 12.95
C GLY A 124 8.18 9.45 12.96
N PHE A 125 7.65 8.28 13.34
CA PHE A 125 6.23 8.04 13.59
C PHE A 125 6.07 7.22 14.86
N ALA A 126 5.05 7.53 15.67
CA ALA A 126 4.64 6.69 16.78
C ALA A 126 3.13 6.62 16.93
N SER A 127 2.65 5.47 17.44
CA SER A 127 1.25 5.28 17.83
C SER A 127 1.13 4.07 18.77
N PRO A 128 0.21 4.10 19.76
CA PRO A 128 -0.05 2.95 20.61
C PRO A 128 -0.69 1.82 19.80
N LEU A 129 -0.29 0.60 20.13
CA LEU A 129 -0.85 -0.62 19.57
C LEU A 129 -2.12 -1.03 20.32
N THR A 130 -3.00 -1.72 19.62
CA THR A 130 -4.27 -2.19 20.18
C THR A 130 -4.08 -3.10 21.39
N TYR A 131 -5.09 -3.11 22.28
CA TYR A 131 -5.14 -3.95 23.48
C TYR A 131 -3.98 -3.74 24.47
N GLY A 132 -3.37 -2.55 24.48
CA GLY A 132 -2.28 -2.23 25.41
C GLY A 132 -1.01 -3.03 25.13
N LYS A 133 -0.79 -3.44 23.88
CA LYS A 133 0.37 -4.23 23.46
C LYS A 133 1.69 -3.44 23.41
N GLY A 134 1.64 -2.13 23.65
CA GLY A 134 2.80 -1.25 23.64
C GLY A 134 2.62 -0.04 22.74
N THR A 135 3.69 0.72 22.57
CA THR A 135 3.77 1.84 21.63
C THR A 135 4.75 1.51 20.53
N LEU A 136 4.28 1.52 19.28
CA LEU A 136 5.12 1.38 18.10
C LEU A 136 5.80 2.71 17.83
N VAL A 137 7.12 2.67 17.63
CA VAL A 137 7.95 3.81 17.25
C VAL A 137 8.80 3.41 16.05
N LEU A 138 8.68 4.17 14.95
CA LEU A 138 9.36 3.92 13.69
C LEU A 138 10.10 5.18 13.26
N PHE A 139 11.42 5.06 13.08
CA PHE A 139 12.26 6.13 12.55
C PHE A 139 12.87 5.69 11.23
N THR A 140 12.99 6.60 10.29
CA THR A 140 13.67 6.41 9.01
C THR A 140 14.55 7.62 8.70
N TRP A 141 15.73 7.40 8.12
CA TRP A 141 16.67 8.48 7.81
C TRP A 141 17.60 8.12 6.65
N CYS A 142 18.28 9.13 6.13
CA CYS A 142 19.40 9.00 5.20
C CYS A 142 20.45 10.09 5.50
N GLU A 143 21.58 10.06 4.78
CA GLU A 143 22.52 11.19 4.80
C GLU A 143 21.81 12.47 4.31
N GLN A 144 22.12 13.60 4.94
CA GLN A 144 21.42 14.87 4.71
C GLN A 144 21.50 15.34 3.24
N ASN A 145 22.62 15.07 2.56
CA ASN A 145 22.79 15.39 1.14
C ASN A 145 21.92 14.55 0.18
N GLN A 146 21.28 13.48 0.67
CA GLN A 146 20.33 12.63 -0.06
C GLN A 146 18.89 12.82 0.38
N TYR A 147 18.62 13.70 1.36
CA TYR A 147 17.31 13.81 2.01
C TYR A 147 16.19 14.06 1.00
N GLU A 148 16.33 15.06 0.13
CA GLU A 148 15.34 15.37 -0.91
C GLU A 148 15.08 14.19 -1.85
N ASN A 149 16.13 13.44 -2.23
CA ASN A 149 16.01 12.27 -3.10
C ASN A 149 15.32 11.08 -2.39
N CYS A 150 15.43 11.00 -1.07
CA CYS A 150 14.90 9.92 -0.25
C CYS A 150 13.55 10.27 0.40
N LEU A 151 13.12 11.53 0.35
CA LEU A 151 11.98 12.01 1.12
C LEU A 151 10.69 11.25 0.81
N ASN A 152 10.31 11.13 -0.47
CA ASN A 152 9.10 10.39 -0.85
C ASN A 152 9.18 8.91 -0.49
N TYR A 153 10.38 8.32 -0.53
CA TYR A 153 10.62 6.94 -0.13
C TYR A 153 10.42 6.73 1.37
N MET A 154 10.94 7.65 2.19
CA MET A 154 10.76 7.65 3.64
C MET A 154 9.32 7.95 4.07
N LEU A 155 8.65 8.91 3.41
CA LEU A 155 7.23 9.19 3.66
C LEU A 155 6.35 8.00 3.29
N SER A 156 6.58 7.36 2.14
CA SER A 156 5.85 6.15 1.72
C SER A 156 6.02 4.99 2.72
N LEU A 157 7.22 4.82 3.28
CA LEU A 157 7.49 3.84 4.33
C LEU A 157 6.63 4.13 5.57
N LEU A 158 6.67 5.36 6.10
CA LEU A 158 5.88 5.71 7.28
C LEU A 158 4.37 5.62 7.03
N ASP A 159 3.92 6.01 5.83
CA ASP A 159 2.50 5.95 5.47
C ASP A 159 1.99 4.50 5.33
N SER A 160 2.87 3.54 5.12
CA SER A 160 2.54 2.11 4.99
C SER A 160 2.24 1.39 6.31
N VAL A 161 2.39 2.07 7.46
CA VAL A 161 2.19 1.46 8.78
C VAL A 161 0.71 1.11 9.00
N CYS A 162 0.45 -0.10 9.49
CA CYS A 162 -0.82 -0.57 10.02
C CYS A 162 -0.65 -0.99 11.48
N ILE A 163 -1.44 -0.41 12.40
CA ILE A 163 -1.37 -0.70 13.85
C ILE A 163 -2.49 -1.65 14.32
N ASP A 164 -3.47 -1.89 13.46
CA ASP A 164 -4.55 -2.85 13.67
C ASP A 164 -5.18 -3.27 12.33
N ARG A 165 -6.21 -4.12 12.41
CA ARG A 165 -6.92 -4.64 11.22
C ARG A 165 -7.62 -3.53 10.42
N GLY A 166 -8.14 -2.51 11.06
CA GLY A 166 -8.80 -1.39 10.38
C GLY A 166 -7.81 -0.48 9.66
N SER A 167 -6.56 -0.38 10.12
CA SER A 167 -5.53 0.42 9.43
C SER A 167 -5.22 -0.05 8.00
N TYR A 168 -5.54 -1.30 7.63
CA TYR A 168 -5.37 -1.82 6.27
C TYR A 168 -6.38 -1.24 5.27
N PHE A 169 -7.41 -0.57 5.77
CA PHE A 169 -8.57 -0.09 5.02
C PHE A 169 -8.81 1.40 5.21
N GLU A 170 -7.76 2.12 5.61
CA GLU A 170 -7.80 3.54 5.93
C GLU A 170 -6.52 4.22 5.43
N PRO A 171 -6.56 5.54 5.14
CA PRO A 171 -5.38 6.33 4.85
C PRO A 171 -4.27 6.15 5.89
N GLY A 172 -3.02 6.17 5.42
CA GLY A 172 -1.86 6.07 6.29
C GLY A 172 -1.64 7.31 7.17
N PRO A 173 -0.73 7.24 8.15
CA PRO A 173 -0.50 8.32 9.10
C PRO A 173 0.05 9.60 8.47
N ILE A 174 0.91 9.52 7.44
CA ILE A 174 1.48 10.70 6.76
C ILE A 174 0.39 11.42 5.98
N THR A 175 -0.39 10.68 5.20
CA THR A 175 -1.46 11.28 4.39
C THR A 175 -2.56 11.85 5.29
N THR A 176 -2.87 11.18 6.42
CA THR A 176 -3.84 11.69 7.41
C THR A 176 -3.34 12.95 8.12
N TYR A 177 -2.05 13.01 8.47
CA TYR A 177 -1.47 14.21 9.09
C TYR A 177 -1.47 15.40 8.13
N ALA A 178 -1.06 15.19 6.87
CA ALA A 178 -1.05 16.24 5.86
C ALA A 178 -2.46 16.74 5.50
N TYR A 179 -3.44 15.82 5.50
CA TYR A 179 -4.82 16.09 5.13
C TYR A 179 -5.78 15.52 6.18
N PRO A 180 -5.90 16.16 7.35
CA PRO A 180 -6.81 15.70 8.38
C PRO A 180 -8.25 15.72 7.87
N ALA A 181 -9.05 14.76 8.34
CA ALA A 181 -10.45 14.67 7.97
C ALA A 181 -11.17 15.99 8.36
N SER A 182 -11.71 16.67 7.35
CA SER A 182 -12.53 17.86 7.57
C SER A 182 -13.93 17.46 8.05
N GLU A 183 -14.54 18.26 8.91
CA GLU A 183 -15.99 18.16 9.17
C GLU A 183 -16.81 18.53 7.92
N GLU A 184 -16.21 19.28 6.99
CA GLU A 184 -16.84 19.65 5.73
C GLU A 184 -16.97 18.44 4.80
N LYS A 185 -18.22 18.15 4.44
CA LYS A 185 -18.59 17.12 3.47
C LYS A 185 -19.05 17.76 2.17
N ARG A 186 -18.69 17.12 1.06
CA ARG A 186 -19.22 17.45 -0.26
C ARG A 186 -20.25 16.40 -0.65
N GLU A 187 -21.49 16.81 -0.77
CA GLU A 187 -22.59 15.98 -1.24
C GLU A 187 -22.46 15.70 -2.75
N LEU A 188 -22.74 14.46 -3.14
CA LEU A 188 -22.68 13.95 -4.50
C LEU A 188 -24.01 13.29 -4.84
N SER A 189 -24.43 13.40 -6.11
CA SER A 189 -25.58 12.67 -6.64
C SER A 189 -25.13 11.83 -7.82
N LEU A 190 -25.10 10.51 -7.62
CA LEU A 190 -24.67 9.53 -8.61
C LEU A 190 -25.90 8.97 -9.33
N ASP A 191 -25.83 8.82 -10.65
CA ASP A 191 -26.84 8.09 -11.45
C ASP A 191 -26.25 6.75 -11.90
N ILE A 192 -26.71 5.66 -11.28
CA ILE A 192 -26.22 4.31 -11.50
C ILE A 192 -27.31 3.47 -12.14
N GLY A 193 -27.33 3.47 -13.49
CA GLY A 193 -28.33 2.74 -14.26
C GLY A 193 -29.75 3.26 -14.03
N GLY A 194 -29.94 4.58 -13.94
CA GLY A 194 -31.22 5.23 -13.68
C GLY A 194 -31.60 5.30 -12.19
N THR A 195 -30.81 4.71 -11.30
CA THR A 195 -30.99 4.83 -9.84
C THR A 195 -30.17 6.01 -9.33
N LYS A 196 -30.84 6.99 -8.73
CA LYS A 196 -30.16 8.11 -8.07
C LYS A 196 -29.70 7.71 -6.68
N VAL A 197 -28.41 7.87 -6.41
CA VAL A 197 -27.78 7.65 -5.11
C VAL A 197 -27.27 9.00 -4.60
N THR A 198 -27.70 9.40 -3.41
CA THR A 198 -27.12 10.56 -2.70
C THR A 198 -26.09 10.03 -1.72
N THR A 199 -24.89 10.61 -1.74
CA THR A 199 -23.77 10.24 -0.88
C THR A 199 -22.90 11.47 -0.62
N SER A 200 -21.89 11.34 0.23
CA SER A 200 -20.88 12.38 0.41
C SER A 200 -19.47 11.83 0.51
N ILE A 201 -18.50 12.70 0.28
CA ILE A 201 -17.08 12.51 0.59
C ILE A 201 -16.59 13.68 1.47
N ASN A 202 -15.41 13.57 2.09
CA ASN A 202 -14.79 14.73 2.74
C ASN A 202 -14.33 15.74 1.69
N ALA A 203 -14.36 17.03 2.03
CA ALA A 203 -13.87 18.09 1.17
C ALA A 203 -12.38 17.92 0.79
N SER A 204 -11.57 17.30 1.66
CA SER A 204 -10.14 17.07 1.44
C SER A 204 -9.80 15.76 0.72
N ASP A 205 -10.78 14.88 0.44
CA ASP A 205 -10.49 13.52 -0.05
C ASP A 205 -9.80 13.49 -1.42
N GLU A 206 -10.17 14.39 -2.34
CA GLU A 206 -9.52 14.47 -3.66
C GLU A 206 -8.04 14.89 -3.55
N GLU A 207 -7.75 15.93 -2.76
CA GLU A 207 -6.38 16.43 -2.61
C GLU A 207 -5.49 15.44 -1.87
N ALA A 208 -6.02 14.82 -0.81
CA ALA A 208 -5.31 13.84 -0.02
C ALA A 208 -5.00 12.56 -0.82
N SER A 209 -5.96 12.08 -1.60
CA SER A 209 -5.76 10.92 -2.48
C SER A 209 -4.72 11.21 -3.56
N ARG A 210 -4.78 12.40 -4.19
CA ARG A 210 -3.78 12.83 -5.18
C ARG A 210 -2.38 12.96 -4.56
N TYR A 211 -2.27 13.49 -3.35
CA TYR A 211 -0.99 13.57 -2.63
C TYR A 211 -0.35 12.20 -2.43
N LEU A 212 -1.14 11.19 -2.03
CA LEU A 212 -0.67 9.82 -1.91
C LEU A 212 -0.29 9.22 -3.27
N ILE A 213 -1.15 9.35 -4.28
CA ILE A 213 -0.91 8.81 -5.62
C ILE A 213 0.42 9.33 -6.20
N GLU A 214 0.67 10.63 -6.14
CA GLU A 214 1.89 11.24 -6.70
C GLU A 214 3.15 10.84 -5.93
N ARG A 215 3.06 10.72 -4.60
CA ARG A 215 4.15 10.22 -3.76
C ARG A 215 4.49 8.77 -4.10
N GLU A 216 3.49 7.89 -4.14
CA GLU A 216 3.71 6.46 -4.41
C GLU A 216 4.14 6.24 -5.86
N PHE A 217 3.66 7.04 -6.81
CA PHE A 217 4.16 7.02 -8.19
C PHE A 217 5.65 7.39 -8.24
N SER A 218 6.05 8.46 -7.55
CA SER A 218 7.46 8.86 -7.45
C SER A 218 8.34 7.73 -6.88
N VAL A 219 7.84 7.00 -5.88
CA VAL A 219 8.54 5.84 -5.31
C VAL A 219 8.62 4.69 -6.31
N MET A 220 7.52 4.34 -6.97
CA MET A 220 7.47 3.28 -7.98
C MET A 220 8.44 3.57 -9.14
N GLN A 221 8.57 4.83 -9.56
CA GLN A 221 9.46 5.23 -10.66
C GLN A 221 10.95 4.93 -10.36
N LEU A 222 11.36 4.83 -9.09
CA LEU A 222 12.71 4.43 -8.71
C LEU A 222 13.06 3.00 -9.15
N TYR A 223 12.05 2.17 -9.42
CA TYR A 223 12.21 0.75 -9.74
C TYR A 223 12.19 0.43 -11.23
N GLN A 224 12.09 1.41 -12.13
CA GLN A 224 11.95 1.18 -13.58
C GLN A 224 13.03 0.26 -14.18
N GLN A 225 14.24 0.30 -13.64
CA GLN A 225 15.37 -0.54 -14.08
C GLN A 225 15.72 -1.65 -13.08
N SER A 226 14.94 -1.77 -12.01
CA SER A 226 15.12 -2.78 -10.96
C SER A 226 14.51 -4.12 -11.38
N VAL A 227 15.05 -5.22 -10.86
CA VAL A 227 14.40 -6.54 -10.96
C VAL A 227 13.11 -6.60 -10.15
N LEU A 228 12.91 -5.70 -9.19
CA LEU A 228 11.74 -5.58 -8.31
C LEU A 228 10.63 -4.68 -8.89
N TRP A 229 10.69 -4.35 -10.19
CA TRP A 229 9.75 -3.41 -10.79
C TRP A 229 8.29 -3.88 -10.71
N LYS A 230 8.05 -5.20 -10.78
CA LYS A 230 6.69 -5.76 -10.72
C LYS A 230 6.10 -5.60 -9.34
N GLU A 231 6.88 -5.94 -8.32
CA GLU A 231 6.51 -5.85 -6.91
C GLU A 231 6.27 -4.40 -6.51
N ALA A 232 7.13 -3.47 -6.97
CA ALA A 232 6.95 -2.05 -6.74
C ALA A 232 5.67 -1.51 -7.40
N TRP A 233 5.34 -2.00 -8.60
CA TRP A 233 4.10 -1.64 -9.28
C TRP A 233 2.86 -2.20 -8.59
N GLN A 234 2.92 -3.45 -8.09
CA GLN A 234 1.86 -4.01 -7.26
C GLN A 234 1.66 -3.18 -5.98
N ARG A 235 2.74 -2.81 -5.29
CA ARG A 235 2.69 -2.00 -4.08
C ARG A 235 2.08 -0.62 -4.34
N TYR A 236 2.41 0.03 -5.46
CA TYR A 236 1.79 1.31 -5.87
C TYR A 236 0.25 1.24 -5.85
N TYR A 237 -0.33 0.23 -6.52
CA TYR A 237 -1.78 0.04 -6.50
C TYR A 237 -2.32 -0.40 -5.13
N ARG A 238 -1.59 -1.23 -4.35
CA ARG A 238 -2.00 -1.60 -2.98
C ARG A 238 -2.15 -0.37 -2.09
N MET A 239 -1.22 0.58 -2.18
CA MET A 239 -1.26 1.81 -1.40
C MET A 239 -2.46 2.70 -1.79
N ILE A 240 -2.75 2.82 -3.09
CA ILE A 240 -3.94 3.55 -3.58
C ILE A 240 -5.23 2.87 -3.12
N PHE A 241 -5.30 1.54 -3.22
CA PHE A 241 -6.45 0.76 -2.76
C PHE A 241 -6.72 1.02 -1.29
N ARG A 242 -5.68 0.90 -0.45
CA ARG A 242 -5.77 1.11 1.00
C ARG A 242 -6.30 2.51 1.34
N ASP A 243 -5.73 3.55 0.73
CA ASP A 243 -6.15 4.94 0.96
C ASP A 243 -7.60 5.17 0.52
N SER A 244 -7.96 4.66 -0.65
CA SER A 244 -9.29 4.86 -1.24
C SER A 244 -10.39 4.13 -0.47
N TYR A 245 -10.07 3.03 0.20
CA TYR A 245 -11.06 2.19 0.88
C TYR A 245 -11.85 2.98 1.94
N GLY A 246 -11.16 3.60 2.90
CA GLY A 246 -11.80 4.39 3.95
C GLY A 246 -12.51 5.63 3.41
N ARG A 247 -11.90 6.32 2.43
CA ARG A 247 -12.49 7.52 1.79
C ARG A 247 -13.82 7.24 1.10
N LEU A 248 -13.95 6.05 0.50
CA LEU A 248 -15.14 5.67 -0.23
C LEU A 248 -16.16 4.90 0.61
N GLN A 249 -16.00 4.83 1.94
CA GLN A 249 -16.87 4.01 2.78
C GLN A 249 -18.34 4.40 2.72
N ASN A 250 -18.64 5.70 2.86
CA ASN A 250 -20.01 6.20 2.74
C ASN A 250 -20.57 5.94 1.33
N VAL A 251 -19.76 6.18 0.30
CA VAL A 251 -20.13 5.96 -1.10
C VAL A 251 -20.50 4.50 -1.35
N ALA A 252 -19.66 3.56 -0.91
CA ALA A 252 -19.92 2.14 -1.05
C ALA A 252 -21.20 1.73 -0.31
N PHE A 253 -21.40 2.22 0.91
CA PHE A 253 -22.60 1.94 1.71
C PHE A 253 -23.88 2.45 1.04
N ASP A 254 -23.89 3.71 0.60
CA ASP A 254 -25.07 4.33 -0.02
C ASP A 254 -25.41 3.70 -1.37
N ILE A 255 -24.40 3.37 -2.17
CA ILE A 255 -24.57 2.60 -3.41
C ILE A 255 -25.16 1.22 -3.10
N TYR A 256 -24.57 0.48 -2.15
CA TYR A 256 -25.05 -0.85 -1.80
C TYR A 256 -26.51 -0.83 -1.35
N ASN A 257 -26.89 0.11 -0.48
CA ASN A 257 -28.26 0.24 0.00
C ASN A 257 -29.26 0.60 -1.11
N ALA A 258 -28.85 1.44 -2.05
CA ALA A 258 -29.71 1.85 -3.16
C ALA A 258 -29.88 0.75 -4.21
N LEU A 259 -28.84 -0.05 -4.47
CA LEU A 259 -28.81 -0.99 -5.59
C LEU A 259 -29.08 -2.44 -5.21
N SER A 260 -28.56 -2.93 -4.07
CA SER A 260 -28.64 -4.33 -3.69
C SER A 260 -30.07 -4.88 -3.56
N PRO A 261 -31.09 -4.13 -3.08
CA PRO A 261 -32.44 -4.68 -2.93
C PRO A 261 -33.10 -5.10 -4.26
N SER A 262 -32.61 -4.58 -5.38
CA SER A 262 -33.12 -4.90 -6.72
C SER A 262 -32.28 -5.92 -7.47
N CYS A 263 -31.16 -6.40 -6.89
CA CYS A 263 -30.25 -7.36 -7.52
C CYS A 263 -30.54 -8.77 -6.98
N ALA A 264 -30.49 -9.77 -7.85
CA ALA A 264 -30.67 -11.17 -7.48
C ALA A 264 -29.49 -11.72 -6.67
N ASP A 265 -28.28 -11.26 -6.99
CA ASP A 265 -27.04 -11.64 -6.32
C ASP A 265 -25.96 -10.53 -6.42
N GLU A 266 -24.80 -10.80 -5.82
CA GLU A 266 -23.64 -9.89 -5.80
C GLU A 266 -23.03 -9.68 -7.20
N THR A 267 -23.18 -10.64 -8.11
CA THR A 267 -22.65 -10.52 -9.48
C THR A 267 -23.54 -9.60 -10.32
N GLU A 268 -24.86 -9.62 -10.11
CA GLU A 268 -25.76 -8.63 -10.72
C GLU A 268 -25.46 -7.22 -10.21
N LEU A 269 -25.23 -7.06 -8.91
CA LEU A 269 -24.78 -5.78 -8.34
C LEU A 269 -23.46 -5.33 -8.99
N ALA A 270 -22.47 -6.22 -9.07
CA ALA A 270 -21.20 -5.95 -9.75
C ALA A 270 -21.39 -5.60 -11.23
N GLN A 271 -22.33 -6.23 -11.93
CA GLN A 271 -22.63 -5.92 -13.32
C GLN A 271 -23.22 -4.51 -13.47
N ARG A 272 -24.06 -4.06 -12.55
CA ARG A 272 -24.57 -2.68 -12.56
C ARG A 272 -23.46 -1.66 -12.38
N LEU A 273 -22.52 -1.93 -11.46
CA LEU A 273 -21.36 -1.06 -11.23
C LEU A 273 -20.40 -1.07 -12.44
N LEU A 274 -20.17 -2.23 -13.05
CA LEU A 274 -19.37 -2.34 -14.27
C LEU A 274 -19.98 -1.49 -15.41
N THR A 275 -21.28 -1.61 -15.65
CA THR A 275 -21.97 -0.82 -16.68
C THR A 275 -21.88 0.69 -16.39
N TRP A 276 -21.99 1.08 -15.12
CA TRP A 276 -21.87 2.49 -14.72
C TRP A 276 -20.46 3.04 -14.93
N THR A 277 -19.43 2.30 -14.54
CA THR A 277 -18.04 2.70 -14.73
C THR A 277 -17.62 2.73 -16.21
N GLN A 278 -18.15 1.82 -17.04
CA GLN A 278 -17.99 1.88 -18.51
C GLN A 278 -18.56 3.17 -19.11
N GLY A 279 -19.59 3.76 -18.49
CA GLY A 279 -20.23 5.00 -18.94
C GLY A 279 -19.52 6.28 -18.51
N MET A 280 -18.48 6.20 -17.67
CA MET A 280 -17.73 7.37 -17.22
C MET A 280 -16.92 8.00 -18.38
N PRO A 281 -16.58 9.30 -18.32
CA PRO A 281 -15.67 9.93 -19.28
C PRO A 281 -14.29 9.27 -19.26
N TYR A 282 -13.75 8.95 -20.44
CA TYR A 282 -12.39 8.43 -20.56
C TYR A 282 -11.44 9.59 -20.85
N GLU A 283 -10.75 10.06 -19.82
CA GLU A 283 -9.83 11.19 -19.86
C GLU A 283 -8.66 10.87 -18.95
N ARG A 284 -7.47 10.72 -19.54
CA ARG A 284 -6.24 10.54 -18.75
C ARG A 284 -5.94 11.86 -18.04
N GLU A 285 -5.78 11.80 -16.73
CA GLU A 285 -5.32 12.96 -15.97
C GLU A 285 -3.93 13.37 -16.48
N LYS A 286 -3.65 14.68 -16.46
CA LYS A 286 -2.34 15.22 -16.87
C LYS A 286 -1.45 15.48 -15.65
N THR A 287 -1.52 14.57 -14.68
CA THR A 287 -0.60 14.53 -13.53
C THR A 287 0.64 13.71 -13.90
N ASN A 288 1.62 13.53 -13.00
CA ASN A 288 2.78 12.74 -13.37
C ASN A 288 2.44 11.24 -13.44
N SER A 289 1.49 10.80 -12.60
CA SER A 289 1.08 9.40 -12.51
C SER A 289 0.12 8.95 -13.62
N ASP A 290 -0.54 9.89 -14.32
CA ASP A 290 -1.68 9.65 -15.21
C ASP A 290 -2.87 8.91 -14.54
N PHE A 291 -2.85 8.68 -13.23
CA PHE A 291 -3.89 7.96 -12.48
C PHE A 291 -4.85 8.94 -11.80
N ALA A 292 -6.15 8.85 -12.12
CA ALA A 292 -7.17 9.71 -11.53
C ALA A 292 -7.49 9.32 -10.08
N ASP A 293 -7.54 10.29 -9.17
CA ASP A 293 -7.95 10.04 -7.79
C ASP A 293 -9.42 9.63 -7.72
N LEU A 294 -9.72 8.59 -6.94
CA LEU A 294 -11.05 7.97 -6.98
C LEU A 294 -12.18 8.91 -6.52
N PRO A 295 -11.97 9.77 -5.51
CA PRO A 295 -12.98 10.75 -5.14
C PRO A 295 -13.33 11.76 -6.25
N SER A 296 -12.38 12.13 -7.12
CA SER A 296 -12.65 13.04 -8.25
C SER A 296 -13.50 12.38 -9.34
N ILE A 297 -13.32 11.07 -9.59
CA ILE A 297 -14.14 10.32 -10.55
C ILE A 297 -15.62 10.38 -10.16
N LEU A 298 -15.91 10.27 -8.86
CA LEU A 298 -17.27 10.34 -8.32
C LEU A 298 -17.91 11.72 -8.44
N SER A 299 -17.10 12.78 -8.55
CA SER A 299 -17.57 14.17 -8.72
C SER A 299 -17.63 14.61 -10.19
N GLY A 300 -17.36 13.69 -11.12
CA GLY A 300 -17.41 13.95 -12.57
C GLY A 300 -16.05 14.28 -13.18
N GLY A 301 -14.95 14.00 -12.47
CA GLY A 301 -13.59 14.04 -13.01
C GLY A 301 -13.35 13.00 -14.11
N GLY A 302 -12.19 13.13 -14.77
CA GLY A 302 -11.71 12.18 -15.75
C GLY A 302 -11.39 10.82 -15.12
N SER A 303 -11.30 9.78 -15.95
CA SER A 303 -10.89 8.44 -15.52
C SER A 303 -10.24 7.68 -16.67
N ASP A 304 -9.46 6.66 -16.31
CA ASP A 304 -8.77 5.76 -17.24
C ASP A 304 -9.02 4.29 -16.86
N CYS A 305 -8.34 3.35 -17.54
CA CYS A 305 -8.51 1.92 -17.27
C CYS A 305 -8.11 1.55 -15.83
N ASP A 306 -7.05 2.17 -15.31
CA ASP A 306 -6.49 1.88 -14.01
C ASP A 306 -7.43 2.33 -12.89
N SER A 307 -7.82 3.60 -12.93
CA SER A 307 -8.67 4.21 -11.91
C SER A 307 -10.10 3.67 -11.90
N ARG A 308 -10.68 3.32 -13.06
CA ARG A 308 -11.98 2.63 -13.12
C ARG A 308 -11.94 1.22 -12.52
N SER A 309 -10.89 0.46 -12.85
CA SER A 309 -10.72 -0.90 -12.32
C SER A 309 -10.50 -0.86 -10.81
N MET A 310 -9.73 0.12 -10.32
CA MET A 310 -9.55 0.39 -8.90
C MET A 310 -10.87 0.79 -8.22
N LEU A 311 -11.67 1.65 -8.84
CA LEU A 311 -12.97 2.07 -8.30
C LEU A 311 -13.90 0.89 -8.09
N LEU A 312 -14.03 0.01 -9.10
CA LEU A 312 -14.81 -1.22 -8.96
C LEU A 312 -14.25 -2.11 -7.86
N ALA A 313 -12.93 -2.32 -7.84
CA ALA A 313 -12.29 -3.20 -6.87
C ALA A 313 -12.53 -2.72 -5.42
N VAL A 314 -12.42 -1.41 -5.17
CA VAL A 314 -12.65 -0.80 -3.84
C VAL A 314 -14.12 -0.91 -3.44
N LEU A 315 -15.05 -0.47 -4.31
CA LEU A 315 -16.49 -0.50 -3.98
C LEU A 315 -16.98 -1.92 -3.71
N LEU A 316 -16.61 -2.88 -4.57
CA LEU A 316 -17.05 -4.26 -4.45
C LEU A 316 -16.40 -4.98 -3.26
N ARG A 317 -15.15 -4.65 -2.92
CA ARG A 317 -14.52 -5.18 -1.70
C ARG A 317 -15.30 -4.77 -0.45
N GLN A 318 -15.76 -3.53 -0.38
CA GLN A 318 -16.60 -3.04 0.72
C GLN A 318 -17.96 -3.73 0.78
N MET A 319 -18.44 -4.23 -0.35
CA MET A 319 -19.68 -5.01 -0.48
C MET A 319 -19.43 -6.52 -0.27
N ASN A 320 -18.29 -6.90 0.34
CA ASN A 320 -17.91 -8.27 0.65
C ASN A 320 -17.71 -9.19 -0.57
N VAL A 321 -17.44 -8.60 -1.75
CA VAL A 321 -17.00 -9.35 -2.94
C VAL A 321 -15.48 -9.34 -2.97
N ASP A 322 -14.86 -10.51 -3.06
CA ASP A 322 -13.40 -10.60 -3.21
C ASP A 322 -12.98 -10.04 -4.58
N THR A 323 -12.06 -9.07 -4.58
CA THR A 323 -11.61 -8.37 -5.78
C THR A 323 -10.11 -8.47 -6.00
N VAL A 324 -9.71 -8.30 -7.25
CA VAL A 324 -8.32 -8.17 -7.71
C VAL A 324 -8.28 -7.18 -8.85
N ILE A 325 -7.17 -6.48 -9.04
CA ILE A 325 -6.92 -5.68 -10.24
C ILE A 325 -5.86 -6.39 -11.05
N PHE A 326 -6.07 -6.50 -12.36
CA PHE A 326 -5.05 -6.97 -13.28
C PHE A 326 -4.52 -5.79 -14.06
N VAL A 327 -3.20 -5.58 -14.03
CA VAL A 327 -2.52 -4.53 -14.78
C VAL A 327 -1.50 -5.13 -15.73
N SER A 328 -1.29 -4.51 -16.88
CA SER A 328 -0.36 -5.02 -17.89
C SER A 328 0.44 -3.92 -18.55
N ALA A 329 1.77 -4.01 -18.43
CA ALA A 329 2.68 -3.13 -19.16
C ALA A 329 2.70 -3.47 -20.67
N GLU A 330 2.45 -4.73 -21.03
CA GLU A 330 2.41 -5.17 -22.43
C GLU A 330 1.14 -4.70 -23.14
N TYR A 331 0.01 -4.78 -22.46
CA TYR A 331 -1.26 -4.30 -23.02
C TYR A 331 -1.48 -2.80 -22.82
N GLY A 332 -0.76 -2.18 -21.88
CA GLY A 332 -1.00 -0.78 -21.49
C GLY A 332 -2.43 -0.58 -20.97
N HIS A 333 -2.92 -1.56 -20.21
CA HIS A 333 -4.33 -1.67 -19.82
C HIS A 333 -4.50 -2.26 -18.43
N ALA A 334 -5.69 -2.04 -17.85
CA ALA A 334 -6.10 -2.60 -16.56
C ALA A 334 -7.53 -3.15 -16.60
N LEU A 335 -7.75 -4.23 -15.86
CA LEU A 335 -9.03 -4.93 -15.72
C LEU A 335 -9.36 -5.14 -14.25
N ALA A 336 -10.65 -5.12 -13.92
CA ALA A 336 -11.13 -5.57 -12.62
C ALA A 336 -11.35 -7.08 -12.63
N GLY A 337 -11.21 -7.73 -11.48
CA GLY A 337 -11.56 -9.14 -11.29
C GLY A 337 -12.37 -9.32 -10.01
N ILE A 338 -13.39 -10.19 -10.06
CA ILE A 338 -14.23 -10.55 -8.90
C ILE A 338 -14.31 -12.06 -8.72
N VAL A 339 -14.34 -12.55 -7.49
CA VAL A 339 -14.70 -13.95 -7.24
C VAL A 339 -16.21 -14.11 -7.45
N SER A 340 -16.58 -14.98 -8.39
CA SER A 340 -17.97 -15.28 -8.73
C SER A 340 -18.08 -16.68 -9.33
N ASP A 341 -19.21 -17.34 -9.07
CA ASP A 341 -19.56 -18.65 -9.68
C ASP A 341 -20.19 -18.50 -11.07
N HIS A 342 -20.42 -17.26 -11.54
CA HIS A 342 -20.98 -17.02 -12.87
C HIS A 342 -19.99 -17.45 -13.98
N PRO A 343 -20.50 -17.99 -15.11
CA PRO A 343 -19.66 -18.45 -16.19
C PRO A 343 -19.03 -17.28 -16.96
N GLY A 344 -17.80 -17.46 -17.41
CA GLY A 344 -17.12 -16.52 -18.30
C GLY A 344 -15.61 -16.65 -18.23
N HIS A 345 -14.92 -15.66 -18.79
CA HIS A 345 -13.48 -15.59 -18.77
C HIS A 345 -12.93 -15.31 -17.37
N THR A 346 -11.99 -16.14 -16.90
CA THR A 346 -11.44 -16.05 -15.55
C THR A 346 -9.93 -16.27 -15.54
N TYR A 347 -9.24 -15.59 -14.62
CA TYR A 347 -7.86 -15.91 -14.25
C TYR A 347 -7.76 -16.42 -12.82
N SER A 348 -6.72 -17.23 -12.53
CA SER A 348 -6.54 -17.84 -11.21
C SER A 348 -5.40 -17.18 -10.45
N VAL A 349 -5.70 -16.61 -9.29
CA VAL A 349 -4.72 -15.97 -8.42
C VAL A 349 -4.86 -16.59 -7.03
N ASN A 350 -3.76 -17.12 -6.49
CA ASN A 350 -3.69 -17.74 -5.16
C ASN A 350 -4.82 -18.75 -4.86
N GLY A 351 -5.19 -19.56 -5.86
CA GLY A 351 -6.22 -20.60 -5.72
C GLY A 351 -7.67 -20.09 -5.82
N LYS A 352 -7.89 -18.79 -6.00
CA LYS A 352 -9.19 -18.19 -6.29
C LYS A 352 -9.33 -17.91 -7.79
N LYS A 353 -10.53 -18.08 -8.33
CA LYS A 353 -10.86 -17.75 -9.71
C LYS A 353 -11.56 -16.41 -9.76
N TYR A 354 -11.02 -15.49 -10.55
CA TYR A 354 -11.55 -14.14 -10.71
C TYR A 354 -12.16 -13.99 -12.09
N LEU A 355 -13.46 -13.70 -12.14
CA LEU A 355 -14.21 -13.35 -13.33
C LEU A 355 -13.80 -11.94 -13.77
N MET A 356 -13.42 -11.80 -15.04
CA MET A 356 -12.79 -10.58 -15.56
C MET A 356 -13.80 -9.49 -15.93
N GLY A 357 -13.50 -8.23 -15.65
CA GLY A 357 -14.34 -7.06 -15.91
C GLY A 357 -13.60 -5.98 -16.69
N GLU A 358 -13.99 -5.80 -17.95
CA GLU A 358 -13.48 -4.75 -18.84
C GLU A 358 -14.24 -3.44 -18.61
N THR A 359 -13.55 -2.42 -18.10
CA THR A 359 -14.14 -1.15 -17.65
C THR A 359 -14.13 -0.05 -18.73
N THR A 360 -13.46 -0.28 -19.87
CA THR A 360 -13.33 0.73 -20.94
C THR A 360 -14.23 0.47 -22.14
N ALA A 361 -14.48 -0.80 -22.50
CA ALA A 361 -15.37 -1.14 -23.59
C ALA A 361 -16.83 -1.16 -23.11
N THR A 362 -17.69 -0.36 -23.75
CA THR A 362 -19.07 -0.19 -23.33
C THR A 362 -19.95 -1.41 -23.67
N GLY A 363 -20.85 -1.76 -22.74
CA GLY A 363 -21.83 -2.82 -22.93
C GLY A 363 -21.27 -4.24 -22.78
N LEU A 364 -20.02 -4.38 -22.32
CA LEU A 364 -19.49 -5.70 -21.95
C LEU A 364 -19.94 -6.10 -20.55
N THR A 365 -20.15 -7.40 -20.39
CA THR A 365 -20.49 -8.03 -19.13
C THR A 365 -19.27 -8.64 -18.49
N TRP A 366 -19.33 -8.92 -17.18
CA TRP A 366 -18.34 -9.75 -16.51
C TRP A 366 -18.11 -11.06 -17.28
N GLY A 367 -16.86 -11.51 -17.32
CA GLY A 367 -16.42 -12.68 -18.06
C GLY A 367 -16.24 -12.48 -19.56
N LYS A 368 -16.34 -11.25 -20.08
CA LYS A 368 -16.02 -10.92 -21.48
C LYS A 368 -14.80 -10.02 -21.55
N VAL A 369 -13.73 -10.54 -22.13
CA VAL A 369 -12.54 -9.78 -22.50
C VAL A 369 -12.26 -9.95 -23.98
N ALA A 370 -11.55 -8.99 -24.57
CA ALA A 370 -11.13 -9.10 -25.96
C ALA A 370 -10.08 -10.21 -26.12
N GLN A 371 -10.10 -10.91 -27.25
CA GLN A 371 -9.24 -12.08 -27.50
C GLN A 371 -7.74 -11.73 -27.49
N ASP A 372 -7.40 -10.49 -27.87
CA ASP A 372 -6.03 -9.98 -27.83
C ASP A 372 -5.51 -9.71 -26.42
N LEU A 373 -6.40 -9.67 -25.41
CA LEU A 373 -6.12 -9.49 -23.99
C LEU A 373 -6.11 -10.81 -23.17
N ASP A 374 -6.21 -11.95 -23.86
CA ASP A 374 -6.45 -13.29 -23.26
C ASP A 374 -5.17 -14.02 -22.77
N ASP A 375 -3.99 -13.38 -22.85
CA ASP A 375 -2.76 -13.99 -22.36
C ASP A 375 -2.56 -13.68 -20.86
N GLU A 376 -2.96 -14.61 -19.99
CA GLU A 376 -2.79 -14.52 -18.53
C GLU A 376 -1.35 -14.17 -18.11
N SER A 377 -0.33 -14.61 -18.86
CA SER A 377 1.07 -14.39 -18.51
C SER A 377 1.53 -12.93 -18.62
N LYS A 378 0.75 -12.09 -19.30
CA LYS A 378 1.01 -10.66 -19.48
C LYS A 378 0.30 -9.78 -18.45
N TRP A 379 -0.50 -10.39 -17.58
CA TRP A 379 -1.20 -9.70 -16.51
C TRP A 379 -0.45 -9.85 -15.20
N ILE A 380 -0.37 -8.75 -14.46
CA ILE A 380 0.12 -8.70 -13.09
C ILE A 380 -1.10 -8.52 -12.20
N ALA A 381 -1.37 -9.51 -11.35
CA ALA A 381 -2.43 -9.42 -10.36
C ALA A 381 -2.00 -8.53 -9.18
N VAL A 382 -2.86 -7.61 -8.79
CA VAL A 382 -2.76 -6.79 -7.59
C VAL A 382 -3.94 -7.14 -6.69
N GLU A 383 -3.64 -7.86 -5.62
CA GLU A 383 -4.62 -8.16 -4.58
C GLU A 383 -4.75 -6.99 -3.61
N ALA A 384 -5.92 -6.87 -2.98
CA ALA A 384 -6.09 -5.97 -1.85
C ALA A 384 -5.05 -6.28 -0.74
N PRO A 385 -4.67 -5.29 0.10
CA PRO A 385 -3.72 -5.50 1.19
C PRO A 385 -4.11 -6.73 2.04
N LEU A 386 -3.16 -7.66 2.19
CA LEU A 386 -3.35 -8.85 3.02
C LEU A 386 -3.45 -8.43 4.47
N THR A 387 -4.54 -8.78 5.16
CA THR A 387 -4.62 -8.55 6.59
C THR A 387 -3.89 -9.67 7.33
N TYR A 388 -3.33 -9.36 8.49
CA TYR A 388 -2.74 -10.40 9.32
C TYR A 388 -3.81 -11.43 9.73
N GLY A 389 -3.63 -12.68 9.28
CA GLY A 389 -4.52 -13.81 9.57
C GLY A 389 -5.37 -14.31 8.39
N ASP A 390 -5.23 -13.72 7.20
CA ASP A 390 -5.82 -14.23 5.95
C ASP A 390 -5.07 -15.43 5.35
#